data_AF-V9IMB7-F1
#
_entry.id   AF-V9IMB7-F1
#
_cell.length_a   1.000
_cell.length_b   1.000
_cell.length_c   1.000
_cell.angle_alpha   90.00
_cell.angle_beta   90.00
_cell.angle_gamma   90.00
#
_symmetry.space_group_name_H-M   'P 1'
#
loop_
_entity.id
_entity.type
_entity.pdbx_description
1 polymer ?
#
loop_
_entity_poly.entity_id
_entity_poly.type
_entity_poly.pdbx_seq_one_letter_code
_entity_poly.pdbx_strand_id
1 'polypeptide(L)'
;MSAISTNGLIKGGGTYYMISRSLGPEFGGSIGLIFSLANAVACSMYVVGFCESMVDCLKSNGVCIVDCDNTDIRIIGCITIVLLLLIVMIGLEWEA
;
A
#
# COMPACT_ATOMS: atom_id res chain seq x y z
N MET A 1 -10.05 15.36 9.89
CA MET A 1 -9.70 14.43 11.00
C MET A 1 -9.67 15.14 12.36
N SER A 2 -9.24 16.40 12.46
CA SER A 2 -9.10 17.13 13.73
C SER A 2 -10.33 17.18 14.64
N ALA A 3 -11.54 17.30 14.08
CA ALA A 3 -12.79 17.26 14.85
C ALA A 3 -13.17 15.84 15.35
N ILE A 4 -12.73 14.79 14.64
CA ILE A 4 -12.98 13.39 15.01
C ILE A 4 -12.00 12.97 16.11
N SER A 5 -10.75 13.42 16.01
CA SER A 5 -9.69 13.16 17.00
C SER A 5 -9.87 13.91 18.32
N THR A 6 -10.81 14.86 18.42
CA THR A 6 -11.17 15.54 19.67
C THR A 6 -12.51 15.06 20.25
N ASN A 7 -13.18 14.13 19.56
CA ASN A 7 -14.50 13.62 19.96
C ASN A 7 -14.34 12.37 20.84
N GLY A 8 -14.27 12.58 22.16
CA GLY A 8 -14.33 11.53 23.17
C GLY A 8 -12.98 10.99 23.68
N LEU A 9 -13.04 10.05 24.62
CA LEU A 9 -11.87 9.39 25.22
C LEU A 9 -11.29 8.34 24.26
N ILE A 10 -10.17 8.69 23.61
CA ILE A 10 -9.39 7.78 22.77
C ILE A 10 -8.72 6.75 23.68
N LYS A 11 -9.32 5.56 23.82
CA LYS A 11 -8.59 4.39 24.32
C LYS A 11 -7.75 3.82 23.18
N GLY A 12 -6.59 3.25 23.48
CA GLY A 12 -5.61 2.78 22.49
C GLY A 12 -6.25 2.03 21.32
N GLY A 13 -6.09 2.58 20.12
CA GLY A 13 -6.67 2.09 18.87
C GLY A 13 -6.25 2.98 17.70
N GLY A 14 -6.20 2.41 16.49
CA GLY A 14 -5.81 3.13 15.27
C GLY A 14 -6.93 3.97 14.65
N THR A 15 -6.71 4.46 13.43
CA THR A 15 -7.62 5.37 12.72
C THR A 15 -9.04 4.82 12.56
N TYR A 16 -9.20 3.53 12.28
CA TYR A 16 -10.52 2.90 12.19
C TYR A 16 -11.30 2.97 13.51
N TYR A 17 -10.61 2.76 14.63
CA TYR A 17 -11.22 2.81 15.96
C TYR A 17 -11.72 4.22 16.30
N MET A 18 -10.96 5.26 15.93
CA MET A 18 -11.37 6.66 16.10
C MET A 18 -12.60 7.00 15.24
N ILE A 19 -12.67 6.53 14.00
CA ILE A 19 -13.79 6.81 13.08
C ILE A 19 -15.07 6.09 13.55
N SER A 20 -14.97 4.79 13.87
CA SER A 20 -16.12 3.97 14.24
C SER A 20 -16.82 4.46 15.52
N ARG A 21 -16.08 5.03 16.49
CA ARG A 21 -16.68 5.58 17.71
C ARG A 21 -17.30 6.96 17.54
N SER A 22 -16.71 7.83 16.71
CA SER A 22 -17.21 9.19 16.54
C SER A 22 -18.39 9.29 15.56
N LEU A 23 -18.52 8.34 14.62
CA LEU A 23 -19.54 8.35 13.56
C LEU A 23 -20.55 7.18 13.66
N GLY A 24 -20.31 6.21 14.54
CA GLY A 24 -21.16 5.02 14.69
C GLY A 24 -20.72 3.83 13.82
N PRO A 25 -21.22 2.61 14.10
CA PRO A 25 -20.76 1.37 13.47
C PRO A 25 -21.06 1.31 11.96
N GLU A 26 -22.17 1.89 11.51
CA GLU A 26 -22.60 1.86 10.10
C GLU A 26 -21.65 2.67 9.19
N PHE A 27 -21.28 3.88 9.62
CA PHE A 27 -20.32 4.73 8.92
C PHE A 27 -18.88 4.24 9.11
N GLY A 28 -18.54 3.74 10.30
CA GLY A 28 -17.22 3.16 10.57
C GLY A 28 -16.88 1.99 9.64
N GLY A 29 -17.79 1.02 9.51
CA GLY A 29 -17.58 -0.16 8.66
C GLY A 29 -17.44 0.18 7.18
N SER A 30 -18.34 1.02 6.66
CA SER A 30 -18.33 1.42 5.24
C SER A 30 -17.06 2.20 4.86
N ILE A 31 -16.67 3.17 5.68
CA ILE A 31 -15.45 3.98 5.45
C ILE A 31 -14.20 3.10 5.59
N GLY A 32 -14.19 2.19 6.57
CA GLY A 32 -13.08 1.26 6.77
C GLY A 32 -12.83 0.34 5.57
N LEU A 33 -13.90 -0.21 4.99
CA LEU A 33 -13.78 -1.07 3.80
C LEU A 33 -13.21 -0.31 2.60
N ILE A 34 -13.77 0.87 2.28
CA ILE A 34 -13.29 1.71 1.18
C ILE A 34 -11.84 2.12 1.41
N PHE A 35 -11.48 2.47 2.64
CA PHE A 35 -10.12 2.86 2.99
C PHE A 35 -9.12 1.70 2.83
N SER A 36 -9.49 0.49 3.25
CA SER A 36 -8.63 -0.70 3.05
C SER A 36 -8.40 -1.00 1.57
N LEU A 37 -9.45 -0.87 0.75
CA LEU A 37 -9.39 -1.11 -0.69
C LEU A 37 -8.56 -0.02 -1.38
N ALA A 38 -8.74 1.24 -0.99
CA ALA A 38 -7.96 2.36 -1.50
C ALA A 38 -6.46 2.17 -1.22
N ASN A 39 -6.09 1.74 0.00
CA ASN A 39 -4.69 1.45 0.32
C ASN A 39 -4.14 0.25 -0.46
N ALA A 40 -4.94 -0.79 -0.69
CA ALA A 40 -4.53 -1.93 -1.51
C ALA A 40 -4.25 -1.50 -2.97
N VAL A 41 -5.12 -0.68 -3.55
CA VAL A 41 -4.94 -0.14 -4.90
C VAL A 41 -3.76 0.82 -4.96
N ALA A 42 -3.58 1.69 -3.96
CA ALA A 42 -2.45 2.61 -3.88
C ALA A 42 -1.11 1.85 -3.84
N CYS A 43 -1.03 0.77 -3.06
CA CYS A 43 0.15 -0.09 -3.02
C CYS A 43 0.48 -0.67 -4.40
N SER A 44 -0.51 -1.18 -5.12
CA SER A 44 -0.33 -1.66 -6.49
C SER A 44 0.20 -0.56 -7.42
N MET A 45 -0.37 0.65 -7.33
CA MET A 45 0.05 1.79 -8.15
C MET A 45 1.50 2.19 -7.87
N TYR A 46 1.93 2.17 -6.60
CA TYR A 46 3.32 2.46 -6.24
C TYR A 46 4.29 1.43 -6.79
N VAL A 47 3.95 0.14 -6.73
CA VAL A 47 4.78 -0.94 -7.28
C VAL A 47 4.88 -0.82 -8.80
N VAL A 48 3.78 -0.54 -9.50
CA VAL A 48 3.81 -0.39 -10.97
C VAL A 48 4.68 0.80 -11.39
N GLY A 49 4.53 1.97 -10.76
CA GLY A 49 5.35 3.14 -11.09
C GLY A 49 6.84 2.92 -10.82
N PHE A 50 7.18 2.14 -9.78
CA PHE A 50 8.56 1.70 -9.54
C PHE A 50 9.07 0.80 -10.67
N CYS A 51 8.26 -0.17 -11.12
CA CYS A 51 8.64 -1.10 -12.18
C CYS A 51 8.86 -0.39 -13.52
N GLU A 52 8.00 0.57 -13.88
CA GLU A 52 8.18 1.40 -15.09
C GLU A 52 9.51 2.16 -15.04
N SER A 53 9.79 2.84 -13.93
CA SER A 53 11.04 3.58 -13.73
C SER A 53 12.28 2.67 -13.83
N MET A 54 12.18 1.45 -13.31
CA MET A 54 13.27 0.47 -13.33
C MET A 54 13.50 -0.10 -14.74
N VAL A 55 12.44 -0.39 -15.49
CA VAL A 55 12.54 -0.84 -16.89
C VAL A 55 13.12 0.27 -17.78
N ASP A 56 12.71 1.52 -17.59
CA ASP A 56 13.28 2.66 -18.32
C ASP A 56 14.77 2.85 -18.03
N CYS A 57 15.18 2.64 -16.78
CA CYS A 57 16.60 2.65 -16.42
C CYS A 57 17.38 1.52 -17.12
N LEU A 58 16.83 0.30 -17.14
CA LEU A 58 17.44 -0.85 -17.83
C LEU A 58 17.59 -0.59 -19.34
N LYS A 59 16.55 -0.05 -19.97
CA LYS A 59 16.57 0.38 -21.39
C LYS A 59 17.69 1.39 -21.65
N SER A 60 17.84 2.39 -20.78
CA SER A 60 18.90 3.39 -20.91
C SER A 60 20.31 2.80 -20.82
N ASN A 61 20.48 1.64 -20.18
CA ASN A 61 21.75 0.93 -20.07
C ASN A 61 21.95 -0.13 -21.17
N GLY A 62 21.01 -0.23 -22.12
CA GLY A 62 21.06 -1.20 -23.22
C GLY A 62 20.79 -2.65 -22.78
N VAL A 63 20.21 -2.86 -21.59
CA VAL A 63 19.89 -4.18 -21.04
C VAL A 63 18.38 -4.42 -21.14
N CYS A 64 17.98 -5.53 -21.75
CA CYS A 64 16.58 -5.98 -21.82
C CYS A 64 16.49 -7.41 -21.31
N ILE A 65 15.47 -7.71 -20.50
CA ILE A 65 15.30 -9.03 -19.90
C ILE A 65 14.65 -9.97 -20.91
N VAL A 66 13.46 -9.62 -21.41
CA VAL A 66 12.73 -10.41 -22.43
C VAL A 66 12.44 -9.55 -23.67
N ASP A 67 11.59 -8.53 -23.51
CA ASP A 67 11.09 -7.69 -24.60
C ASP A 67 11.22 -6.18 -24.31
N CYS A 68 11.69 -5.80 -23.12
CA CYS A 68 11.74 -4.41 -22.66
C CYS A 68 10.37 -3.72 -22.74
N ASP A 69 9.28 -4.46 -22.58
CA ASP A 69 7.93 -3.92 -22.72
C ASP A 69 7.08 -4.33 -21.52
N ASN A 70 5.79 -4.58 -21.74
CA ASN A 70 4.83 -4.89 -20.69
C ASN A 70 5.16 -6.19 -19.94
N THR A 71 5.83 -7.15 -20.59
CA THR A 71 6.19 -8.43 -19.95
C THR A 71 7.21 -8.20 -18.83
N ASP A 72 8.22 -7.38 -19.08
CA ASP A 72 9.28 -7.08 -18.11
C ASP A 72 8.74 -6.32 -16.90
N ILE A 73 7.82 -5.37 -17.11
CA ILE A 73 7.13 -4.65 -16.03
C ILE A 73 6.37 -5.64 -15.13
N ARG A 74 5.69 -6.63 -15.71
CA ARG A 74 4.91 -7.63 -14.95
C ARG A 74 5.82 -8.59 -14.16
N ILE A 75 6.95 -9.00 -14.74
CA ILE A 75 7.93 -9.88 -14.07
C ILE A 75 8.55 -9.16 -12.87
N ILE A 76 9.08 -7.95 -13.07
CA ILE A 76 9.68 -7.14 -12.00
C ILE A 76 8.62 -6.80 -10.96
N GLY A 77 7.38 -6.50 -11.38
CA GLY A 77 6.24 -6.26 -10.49
C GLY A 77 5.92 -7.44 -9.57
N CYS A 78 5.86 -8.66 -10.12
CA CYS A 78 5.64 -9.87 -9.32
C CYS A 78 6.77 -10.12 -8.32
N ILE A 79 8.02 -9.91 -8.72
CA ILE A 79 9.18 -10.10 -7.83
C ILE A 79 9.14 -9.06 -6.69
N THR A 80 8.94 -7.79 -7.04
CA THR A 80 8.95 -6.68 -6.06
C THR A 80 7.80 -6.81 -5.07
N ILE A 81 6.59 -7.18 -5.49
CA ILE A 81 5.45 -7.33 -4.57
C ILE A 81 5.63 -8.51 -3.62
N VAL A 82 6.21 -9.62 -4.09
CA VAL A 82 6.52 -10.79 -3.23
C VAL A 82 7.62 -10.43 -2.23
N LEU A 83 8.64 -9.69 -2.66
CA LEU A 83 9.72 -9.23 -1.79
C LEU A 83 9.19 -8.26 -0.72
N LEU A 84 8.38 -7.27 -1.10
CA LEU A 84 7.73 -6.35 -0.16
C LEU A 84 6.81 -7.09 0.82
N LEU A 85 6.06 -8.09 0.36
CA LEU A 85 5.24 -8.94 1.24
C LEU A 85 6.11 -9.66 2.28
N LEU A 86 7.24 -10.23 1.87
CA LEU A 86 8.18 -10.89 2.79
C LEU A 86 8.77 -9.91 3.80
N ILE A 87 9.14 -8.70 3.35
CA ILE A 87 9.62 -7.63 4.24
C ILE A 87 8.54 -7.27 5.25
N VAL A 88 7.28 -7.11 4.85
CA VAL A 88 6.20 -6.80 5.78
C VAL A 88 5.97 -7.94 6.78
N MET A 89 6.11 -9.20 6.38
CA MET A 89 5.92 -10.33 7.29
C MET A 89 7.04 -10.46 8.34
N ILE A 90 8.28 -10.15 7.98
CA ILE A 90 9.47 -10.31 8.85
C ILE A 90 9.80 -9.00 9.59
N GLY A 91 9.58 -7.87 8.95
CA GLY A 91 10.02 -6.54 9.38
C GLY A 91 9.15 -5.88 10.43
N LEU A 92 7.98 -6.45 10.78
CA LEU A 92 7.14 -5.93 11.86
C LEU A 92 7.87 -5.92 13.22
N GLU A 93 8.87 -6.78 13.41
CA GLU A 93 9.72 -6.79 14.60
C GLU A 93 10.89 -5.78 14.54
N TRP A 94 11.25 -5.32 13.35
CA TRP A 94 12.40 -4.42 13.13
C TRP A 94 11.99 -2.94 13.04
N GLU A 95 10.71 -2.66 12.77
CA GLU A 95 10.12 -1.31 12.80
C GLU A 95 9.47 -0.93 14.15
N ALA A 96 9.51 -1.82 15.15
CA ALA A 96 8.92 -1.61 16.48
C ALA A 96 9.88 -0.97 17.49
#